data_AF-A0A924UD89-F1
#
_entry.id   AF-A0A924UD89-F1
#
_cell.length_a   1.000
_cell.length_b   1.000
_cell.length_c   1.000
_cell.angle_alpha   90.00
_cell.angle_beta   90.00
_cell.angle_gamma   90.00
#
_symmetry.space_group_name_H-M   'P 1'
#
loop_
_entity.id
_entity.type
_entity.pdbx_description
1 polymer ?
#
loop_
_entity_poly.entity_id
_entity_poly.type
_entity_poly.pdbx_seq_one_letter_code
_entity_poly.pdbx_strand_id
1 'polypeptide(L)'
;NAGPTIVTVIGIQVGVLLGGAIIIETLFALPGVGRLVVTAINQRNYPVVQAGVLAIATIFILVSLVTDLIVGWLDPRVADEVSP
;
A
#
# COMPACT_ATOMS: atom_id res chain seq x y z
N ASN A 1 -7.68 -18.30 -12.98
CA ASN A 1 -6.38 -17.60 -12.79
C ASN A 1 -6.49 -16.09 -12.52
N ALA A 2 -7.46 -15.61 -11.70
CA ALA A 2 -7.73 -14.16 -11.55
C ALA A 2 -7.10 -13.49 -10.31
N GLY A 3 -6.71 -14.27 -9.29
CA GLY A 3 -6.07 -13.74 -8.06
C GLY A 3 -4.83 -12.87 -8.29
N PRO A 4 -3.89 -13.21 -9.19
CA PRO A 4 -2.70 -12.40 -9.45
C PRO A 4 -3.02 -11.01 -9.99
N THR A 5 -4.08 -10.89 -10.80
CA THR A 5 -4.44 -9.65 -11.50
C THR A 5 -5.04 -8.63 -10.54
N ILE A 6 -5.88 -9.06 -9.58
CA ILE A 6 -6.50 -8.17 -8.59
C ILE A 6 -5.44 -7.54 -7.68
N VAL A 7 -4.49 -8.35 -7.18
CA VAL A 7 -3.39 -7.86 -6.33
C VAL A 7 -2.52 -6.84 -7.07
N THR A 8 -2.26 -7.09 -8.36
CA THR A 8 -1.47 -6.18 -9.20
C THR A 8 -2.19 -4.84 -9.42
N VAL A 9 -3.51 -4.87 -9.68
CA VAL A 9 -4.32 -3.65 -9.86
C VAL A 9 -4.39 -2.82 -8.58
N ILE A 10 -4.61 -3.46 -7.42
CA ILE A 10 -4.63 -2.78 -6.13
C ILE A 10 -3.27 -2.15 -5.81
N GLY A 11 -2.16 -2.86 -6.05
CA GLY A 11 -0.82 -2.33 -5.84
C GLY A 11 -0.54 -1.06 -6.65
N ILE A 12 -0.97 -1.02 -7.91
CA ILE A 12 -0.84 0.16 -8.77
C ILE A 12 -1.70 1.31 -8.24
N GLN A 13 -2.95 1.06 -7.85
CA GLN A 13 -3.86 2.08 -7.32
C GLN A 13 -3.37 2.69 -6.00
N VAL A 14 -2.82 1.88 -5.09
CA VAL A 14 -2.21 2.39 -3.85
C VAL A 14 -1.03 3.31 -4.15
N GLY A 15 -0.17 2.95 -5.12
CA GLY A 15 0.93 3.82 -5.55
C GLY A 15 0.47 5.16 -6.09
N VAL A 16 -0.62 5.18 -6.88
CA VAL A 16 -1.22 6.41 -7.41
C VAL A 16 -1.77 7.30 -6.28
N LEU A 17 -2.50 6.71 -5.33
CA LEU A 17 -3.06 7.45 -4.19
C LEU A 17 -1.96 8.02 -3.28
N LEU A 18 -0.90 7.25 -3.03
CA LEU A 18 0.22 7.66 -2.20
C LEU A 18 1.02 8.81 -2.86
N GLY A 19 1.21 8.75 -4.18
CA GLY A 19 1.80 9.85 -4.95
C GLY A 19 0.96 11.13 -4.89
N GLY A 20 -0.36 11.01 -5.03
CA GLY A 20 -1.29 12.13 -4.87
C GLY A 20 -1.24 12.74 -3.45
N ALA A 21 -1.21 11.89 -2.42
CA ALA A 21 -1.10 12.33 -1.03
C ALA A 21 0.20 13.11 -0.76
N ILE A 22 1.35 12.64 -1.26
CA ILE A 22 2.64 13.33 -1.12
C ILE A 22 2.58 14.74 -1.72
N ILE A 23 1.96 14.90 -2.90
CA ILE A 23 1.84 16.20 -3.55
C ILE A 23 1.00 17.16 -2.69
N ILE A 24 -0.14 16.69 -2.18
CA ILE A 24 -1.02 17.49 -1.31
C ILE A 24 -0.31 17.86 -0.01
N GLU A 25 0.38 16.91 0.64
CA GLU A 25 1.15 17.16 1.87
C GLU A 25 2.24 18.21 1.66
N THR A 26 2.90 18.18 0.50
CA THR A 26 4.00 19.10 0.18
C THR A 26 3.49 20.49 -0.18
N LEU A 27 2.46 20.60 -1.01
CA LEU A 27 1.89 21.88 -1.45
C LEU A 27 1.23 22.66 -0.32
N PHE A 28 0.50 21.97 0.56
CA PHE A 28 -0.19 22.60 1.70
C PHE A 28 0.65 22.60 2.98
N ALA A 29 1.92 22.18 2.90
CA ALA A 29 2.84 22.06 4.04
C ALA A 29 2.28 21.25 5.22
N LEU A 30 1.39 20.29 4.96
CA LEU A 30 0.81 19.43 5.99
C LEU A 30 1.88 18.50 6.58
N PRO A 31 1.81 18.20 7.89
CA PRO A 31 2.69 17.23 8.52
C PRO A 31 2.22 15.81 8.16
N GLY A 32 2.83 15.23 7.13
CA GLY A 32 2.48 13.91 6.63
C GLY A 32 3.69 12.99 6.40
N VAL A 33 3.42 11.69 6.38
CA VAL A 33 4.45 10.63 6.29
C VAL A 33 5.13 10.64 4.92
N GLY A 34 4.38 10.93 3.86
CA GLY A 34 4.91 10.98 2.50
C GLY A 34 5.95 12.08 2.33
N ARG A 35 5.63 13.30 2.76
CA ARG A 35 6.55 14.43 2.77
C ARG A 35 7.78 14.20 3.66
N LEU A 36 7.61 13.54 4.81
CA LEU A 36 8.71 13.16 5.71
C LEU A 36 9.70 12.22 5.02
N VAL A 37 9.19 11.18 4.34
CA VAL A 37 10.03 10.22 3.60
C VAL A 37 10.78 10.90 2.47
N VAL A 38 10.11 11.74 1.66
CA VAL A 38 10.76 12.48 0.56
C VAL A 38 11.85 13.41 1.07
N THR A 39 11.60 14.09 2.19
CA THR A 39 12.59 14.98 2.81
C THR A 39 13.78 14.17 3.36
N ALA A 40 13.51 13.02 3.99
CA ALA A 40 14.55 12.12 4.50
C ALA A 40 15.42 11.52 3.38
N ILE A 41 14.85 11.20 2.21
CA ILE A 41 15.60 10.78 1.02
C ILE A 41 16.58 11.87 0.59
N ASN A 42 16.10 13.11 0.47
CA ASN A 42 16.95 14.25 0.07
C ASN A 42 18.06 14.55 1.09
N GLN A 43 17.77 14.39 2.38
CA GLN A 43 18.74 14.56 3.47
C GLN A 43 19.63 13.33 3.69
N ARG A 44 19.49 12.27 2.88
CA ARG A 44 20.17 10.97 3.04
C ARG A 44 20.03 10.39 4.46
N ASN A 45 18.90 10.66 5.11
CA ASN A 45 18.59 10.15 6.43
C ASN A 45 18.00 8.74 6.29
N TYR A 46 18.88 7.77 6.06
CA TYR A 46 18.51 6.36 5.82
C TYR A 46 17.62 5.75 6.92
N PRO A 47 17.84 6.01 8.23
CA PRO A 47 16.94 5.51 9.28
C PRO A 47 15.48 5.94 9.11
N VAL A 48 15.25 7.21 8.76
CA VAL A 48 13.89 7.74 8.59
C VAL A 48 13.23 7.20 7.32
N VAL A 49 14.01 7.06 6.24
CA VAL A 49 13.51 6.41 5.00
C VAL A 49 13.11 4.97 5.28
N GLN A 50 13.95 4.22 5.98
CA GLN A 50 13.66 2.83 6.33
C GLN A 50 12.42 2.70 7.22
N ALA A 51 12.27 3.56 8.22
CA ALA A 51 11.08 3.59 9.06
C ALA A 51 9.81 3.90 8.23
N GLY A 52 9.89 4.84 7.29
CA GLY A 52 8.78 5.17 6.40
C GLY A 52 8.40 4.03 5.46
N VAL A 53 9.39 3.36 4.85
CA VAL A 53 9.17 2.18 4.00
C VAL A 53 8.54 1.04 4.81
N LEU A 54 9.05 0.77 6.02
CA LEU A 54 8.50 -0.25 6.90
C LEU A 54 7.04 0.07 7.25
N ALA A 55 6.73 1.30 7.62
CA ALA A 55 5.36 1.72 7.95
C ALA A 55 4.40 1.53 6.76
N ILE A 56 4.80 1.96 5.56
CA ILE A 56 3.98 1.78 4.34
C ILE A 56 3.79 0.29 4.04
N ALA A 57 4.85 -0.52 4.14
CA ALA A 57 4.78 -1.97 3.91
C ALA A 57 3.85 -2.65 4.92
N THR A 58 3.92 -2.29 6.20
CA THR A 58 3.01 -2.81 7.23
C THR A 58 1.56 -2.45 6.95
N ILE A 59 1.28 -1.20 6.59
CA ILE A 59 -0.09 -0.79 6.22
C ILE A 59 -0.57 -1.58 5.01
N PHE A 60 0.27 -1.74 3.99
CA PHE A 60 -0.08 -2.51 2.80
C PHE A 60 -0.42 -3.96 3.15
N ILE A 61 0.41 -4.63 3.96
CA ILE A 61 0.15 -5.99 4.44
C ILE A 61 -1.16 -6.07 5.20
N LEU A 62 -1.45 -5.10 6.08
CA LEU A 62 -2.71 -5.07 6.83
C LEU A 62 -3.92 -4.90 5.90
N VAL A 63 -3.84 -4.02 4.90
CA VAL A 63 -4.89 -3.82 3.91
C VAL A 63 -5.08 -5.07 3.06
N SER A 64 -4.00 -5.71 2.61
CA SER A 64 -4.06 -6.99 1.90
C SER A 64 -4.71 -8.07 2.75
N LEU A 65 -4.31 -8.21 4.02
CA LEU A 65 -4.89 -9.19 4.93
C LEU A 65 -6.38 -8.96 5.17
N VAL A 66 -6.80 -7.70 5.34
CA VAL A 66 -8.22 -7.33 5.48
C VAL A 66 -8.98 -7.64 4.19
N THR A 67 -8.38 -7.36 3.03
CA THR A 67 -8.97 -7.67 1.72
C THR A 67 -9.17 -9.17 1.56
N ASP A 68 -8.15 -9.98 1.87
CA ASP A 68 -8.21 -11.44 1.81
C ASP A 68 -9.27 -12.00 2.77
N LEU A 69 -9.37 -11.42 3.98
CA LEU A 69 -10.40 -11.81 4.95
C LEU A 69 -11.82 -11.47 4.45
N ILE A 70 -12.02 -10.28 3.88
CA ILE A 70 -13.30 -9.86 3.31
C ILE A 70 -13.68 -10.75 2.13
N VAL A 71 -12.75 -11.02 1.22
CA VAL A 71 -12.98 -11.91 0.07
C VAL A 71 -13.29 -13.33 0.54
N GLY A 72 -12.54 -13.85 1.51
CA GLY A 72 -12.79 -15.18 2.09
C GLY A 72 -14.13 -15.29 2.83
N TRP A 73 -14.63 -14.19 3.38
CA TRP A 73 -15.94 -14.14 4.05
C TRP A 73 -17.10 -13.92 3.08
N LEU A 74 -16.88 -13.16 2.00
CA LEU A 74 -17.90 -12.80 1.03
C LEU A 74 -18.15 -13.88 -0.02
N ASP A 75 -17.14 -14.70 -0.36
CA ASP A 75 -17.31 -15.70 -1.42
C ASP A 75 -16.52 -17.02 -1.17
N PRO A 76 -17.14 -18.05 -0.57
CA PRO A 76 -16.53 -19.38 -0.44
C PRO A 76 -16.36 -20.12 -1.78
N ARG A 77 -16.89 -19.61 -2.92
CA ARG A 77 -16.81 -20.29 -4.22
C ARG A 77 -15.45 -20.18 -4.92
N VAL A 78 -14.57 -19.25 -4.51
CA VAL A 78 -13.20 -19.15 -5.06
C VAL A 78 -12.37 -20.39 -4.69
N ALA A 79 -12.78 -21.15 -3.66
CA ALA A 79 -12.13 -22.41 -3.28
C ALA A 79 -12.40 -23.55 -4.28
N ASP A 80 -13.55 -23.56 -4.98
CA ASP A 80 -13.94 -24.69 -5.82
C ASP A 80 -13.24 -24.70 -7.18
N GLU A 81 -12.77 -23.55 -7.68
CA GLU A 81 -12.09 -23.46 -8.98
C GLU A 81 -10.57 -23.78 -8.90
N VAL A 82 -10.06 -24.01 -7.68
CA VAL A 82 -8.71 -24.55 -7.42
C VAL A 82 -8.76 -26.08 -7.21
N SER A 83 -9.85 -26.76 -7.59
CA SER A 83 -9.83 -28.20 -7.79
C SER A 83 -9.43 -28.53 -9.23
N PRO A 84 -8.27 -29.17 -9.49
CA PRO A 84 -7.99 -29.78 -10.78
C PRO A 84 -8.97 -30.92 -11.10
#